data_AF-A0A443Q899-F1
#
_entry.id   AF-A0A443Q899-F1
#
_cell.length_a   1.000
_cell.length_b   1.000
_cell.length_c   1.000
_cell.angle_alpha   90.00
_cell.angle_beta   90.00
_cell.angle_gamma   90.00
#
_symmetry.space_group_name_H-M   'P 1'
#
loop_
_entity.id
_entity.type
_entity.pdbx_description
1 polymer ?
#
loop_
_entity_poly.entity_id
_entity_poly.type
_entity_poly.pdbx_seq_one_letter_code
_entity_poly.pdbx_strand_id
1 'polypeptide(L)' 'MIKDDIVVSGISGRFPNANNIEELWTLLLSGQNLVSPETIWPSG' A
#
# COMPACT_ATOMS: atom_id res chain seq x y z
N MET A 1 -32.88 -4.37 15.63
CA MET A 1 -31.79 -3.39 15.41
C MET A 1 -31.44 -3.46 13.94
N ILE A 2 -31.56 -2.36 13.19
CA ILE A 2 -31.11 -2.33 11.80
C ILE A 2 -29.58 -2.24 11.85
N LYS A 3 -28.91 -3.17 11.19
CA LYS A 3 -27.46 -3.16 11.03
C LYS A 3 -27.21 -2.48 9.69
N ASP A 4 -26.79 -1.23 9.72
CA ASP A 4 -26.42 -0.53 8.50
C ASP A 4 -25.07 -1.09 8.01
N ASP A 5 -25.08 -1.61 6.80
CA ASP A 5 -23.88 -2.16 6.19
C ASP A 5 -22.93 -1.02 5.82
N ILE A 6 -21.67 -1.15 6.26
CA ILE A 6 -20.60 -0.24 5.87
C ILE A 6 -19.97 -0.79 4.59
N VAL A 7 -19.99 0.02 3.53
CA VAL A 7 -19.37 -0.32 2.24
C VAL A 7 -18.15 0.54 1.99
N VAL A 8 -17.10 -0.06 1.40
CA VAL A 8 -15.94 0.68 0.89
C VAL A 8 -16.24 1.08 -0.54
N SER A 9 -16.46 2.38 -0.77
CA SER A 9 -16.79 2.92 -2.10
C SER A 9 -15.56 3.25 -2.95
N GLY A 10 -14.37 3.30 -2.36
CA GLY A 10 -13.13 3.57 -3.07
C GLY A 10 -11.91 3.41 -2.19
N ILE A 11 -10.75 3.29 -2.83
CA ILE A 11 -9.44 3.21 -2.18
C ILE A 11 -8.42 4.04 -2.98
N SER A 12 -7.51 4.68 -2.26
CA SER A 12 -6.35 5.37 -2.83
C SER A 12 -5.20 5.32 -1.83
N GLY A 13 -3.97 5.45 -2.32
CA GLY A 13 -2.79 5.43 -1.46
C GLY A 13 -1.48 5.42 -2.24
N ARG A 14 -0.40 5.74 -1.53
CA ARG A 14 0.98 5.55 -1.98
C ARG A 14 1.65 4.52 -1.07
N PHE A 15 2.45 3.66 -1.65
CA PHE A 15 3.11 2.53 -1.01
C PHE A 15 4.59 2.49 -1.43
N PRO A 16 5.45 1.72 -0.73
CA PRO A 16 6.83 1.53 -1.18
C PRO A 16 6.87 1.11 -2.64
N ASN A 17 7.59 1.89 -3.45
CA ASN A 17 7.74 1.70 -4.90
C ASN A 17 6.44 1.77 -5.74
N ALA A 18 5.31 2.26 -5.19
CA ALA A 18 4.06 2.43 -5.94
C ALA A 18 3.34 3.74 -5.59
N ASN A 19 3.07 4.56 -6.60
CA ASN A 19 2.43 5.87 -6.45
C ASN A 19 0.89 5.82 -6.49
N ASN A 20 0.32 4.69 -6.89
CA ASN A 20 -1.11 4.46 -7.03
C ASN A 20 -1.42 2.97 -6.86
N ILE A 21 -2.71 2.63 -6.90
CA ILE A 21 -3.21 1.28 -6.65
C ILE A 21 -2.87 0.34 -7.81
N GLU A 22 -2.82 0.86 -9.03
CA GLU A 22 -2.48 0.11 -10.24
C GLU A 22 -1.02 -0.37 -10.23
N GLU A 23 -0.10 0.51 -9.83
CA GLU A 23 1.31 0.17 -9.62
C GLU A 23 1.47 -0.86 -8.49
N LEU A 24 0.76 -0.66 -7.36
CA LEU A 24 0.78 -1.62 -6.26
C LEU A 24 0.31 -3.01 -6.72
N TRP A 25 -0.78 -3.09 -7.49
CA TRP A 25 -1.31 -4.36 -7.99
C TRP A 25 -0.28 -5.12 -8.83
N THR A 26 0.44 -4.41 -9.69
CA THR A 26 1.51 -4.99 -10.51
C THR A 26 2.65 -5.54 -9.64
N LEU A 27 3.06 -4.82 -8.60
CA LEU A 27 4.09 -5.28 -7.67
C LEU A 27 3.65 -6.52 -6.89
N LEU A 28 2.40 -6.56 -6.41
CA LEU A 28 1.83 -7.71 -5.71
C LEU A 28 1.83 -8.97 -6.58
N LEU A 29 1.38 -8.85 -7.84
CA LEU A 29 1.40 -9.95 -8.79
C LEU A 29 2.82 -10.45 -9.08
N SER A 30 3.81 -9.57 -9.03
CA SER A 30 5.21 -9.95 -9.25
C SER A 30 5.86 -10.68 -8.06
N GLY A 31 5.24 -10.65 -6.87
CA GLY A 31 5.75 -11.30 -5.67
C GLY A 31 7.08 -10.74 -5.14
N GLN A 32 7.46 -9.53 -5.57
CA GLN A 32 8.71 -8.89 -5.18
C GLN A 32 8.68 -8.42 -3.72
N ASN A 33 9.82 -8.54 -3.04
CA ASN A 33 10.01 -7.92 -1.74
C ASN A 33 10.20 -6.40 -1.92
N LEU A 34 9.31 -5.60 -1.32
CA LEU A 34 9.34 -4.14 -1.41
C LEU A 34 10.00 -3.45 -0.21
N VAL A 35 10.54 -4.23 0.74
CA VAL A 35 11.22 -3.68 1.92
C VAL A 35 12.57 -3.10 1.54
N SER A 36 12.76 -1.81 1.82
CA SER A 36 14.04 -1.12 1.77
C SER A 36 14.56 -0.86 3.19
N PRO A 37 15.88 -0.92 3.42
CA PRO A 37 16.49 -0.38 4.63
C PRO A 37 16.48 1.14 4.51
N GLU A 38 15.32 1.74 4.75
CA GLU A 38 15.18 3.19 4.80
C GLU A 38 15.50 3.69 6.19
N THR A 39 16.71 4.25 6.34
CA THR A 39 17.13 4.85 7.59
C THR A 39 16.52 6.24 7.68
N ILE A 40 15.39 6.33 8.38
CA ILE A 40 14.77 7.59 8.83
C ILE A 40 15.69 8.40 9.75
N TRP A 41 16.73 7.77 10.32
CA TRP A 41 17.74 8.40 11.15
C TRP A 41 19.14 8.20 10.56
N PRO A 42 20.04 9.19 10.58
CA PRO A 42 21.43 8.96 10.20
C PRO A 42 22.09 8.01 11.21
N SER A 43 22.47 6.82 10.75
CA SER A 43 23.41 5.96 11.49
C SER A 43 24.80 6.56 11.34
N GLY A 44 25.35 7.09 12.45
CA GLY A 44 26.68 7.67 12.53
C GLY A 44 27.81 6.65 12.43
#